data_AF-K6U172-F1
#
_entry.id   AF-K6U172-F1
#
_cell.length_a   1.000
_cell.length_b   1.000
_cell.length_c   1.000
_cell.angle_alpha   90.00
_cell.angle_beta   90.00
_cell.angle_gamma   90.00
#
_symmetry.space_group_name_H-M   'P 1'
#
loop_
_entity.id
_entity.type
_entity.pdbx_description
1 polymer ?
#
loop_
_entity_poly.entity_id
_entity_poly.type
_entity_poly.pdbx_seq_one_letter_code
_entity_poly.pdbx_strand_id
1 'polypeptide(L)'
;MSVFHVFYLASENRKNFEELKQLIIDTTPKASSSIANGKTQISENTDILLNIWCEHFSLRVKNGGQPVKFRSEDYGMNFQYQFWFDANTATSGWFEELLTFVGKIMKNCDSDCVLESNGETPLIMRKNRMITVDVRKMSDEQILLVNNAGLEYKEGHLESV
;
A
#
# COMPACT_ATOMS: atom_id res chain seq x y z
N MET A 1 17.56 -0.49 -10.99
CA MET A 1 17.29 -1.09 -9.66
C MET A 1 15.78 -1.18 -9.54
N SER A 2 15.20 -2.38 -9.32
CA SER A 2 13.75 -2.47 -9.09
C SER A 2 13.47 -1.93 -7.69
N VAL A 3 12.44 -1.10 -7.57
CA VAL A 3 11.98 -0.54 -6.29
C VAL A 3 10.65 -1.19 -6.01
N PHE A 4 10.52 -1.85 -4.87
CA PHE A 4 9.28 -2.45 -4.45
C PHE A 4 8.85 -1.94 -3.08
N HIS A 5 7.55 -1.97 -2.82
CA HIS A 5 6.98 -1.64 -1.53
C HIS A 5 6.06 -2.76 -1.08
N VAL A 6 5.97 -2.96 0.22
CA VAL A 6 5.08 -3.96 0.80
C VAL A 6 4.17 -3.26 1.80
N PHE A 7 2.87 -3.39 1.61
CA PHE A 7 1.87 -2.87 2.54
C PHE A 7 1.13 -4.02 3.21
N TYR A 8 1.15 -4.04 4.53
CA TYR A 8 0.45 -5.01 5.35
C TYR A 8 -0.77 -4.35 5.99
N LEU A 9 -1.90 -5.05 5.97
CA LEU A 9 -3.18 -4.53 6.45
C LEU A 9 -3.87 -5.54 7.38
N ALA A 10 -4.28 -5.08 8.55
CA ALA A 10 -5.10 -5.83 9.49
C ALA A 10 -6.58 -5.84 9.08
N SER A 11 -7.31 -6.88 9.49
CA SER A 11 -8.73 -7.06 9.12
C SER A 11 -9.72 -6.62 10.19
N GLU A 12 -9.33 -5.68 11.05
CA GLU A 12 -10.07 -5.37 12.28
C GLU A 12 -11.49 -4.81 12.05
N ASN A 13 -11.86 -4.47 10.80
CA ASN A 13 -13.18 -3.91 10.43
C ASN A 13 -13.99 -4.73 9.40
N ARG A 14 -13.94 -6.07 9.46
CA ARG A 14 -14.88 -6.99 8.77
C ARG A 14 -14.86 -7.03 7.24
N LYS A 15 -13.96 -6.30 6.55
CA LYS A 15 -13.84 -6.47 5.11
C LYS A 15 -13.25 -7.84 4.82
N ASN A 16 -14.07 -8.74 4.28
CA ASN A 16 -13.56 -10.00 3.78
C ASN A 16 -12.68 -9.74 2.52
N PHE A 17 -11.97 -10.75 2.07
CA PHE A 17 -11.02 -10.55 0.97
C PHE A 17 -11.70 -10.10 -0.33
N GLU A 18 -12.93 -10.56 -0.63
CA GLU A 18 -13.69 -10.09 -1.80
C GLU A 18 -14.03 -8.60 -1.72
N GLU A 19 -14.47 -8.12 -0.55
CA GLU A 19 -14.76 -6.71 -0.32
C GLU A 19 -13.50 -5.85 -0.43
N LEU A 20 -12.35 -6.37 0.02
CA LEU A 20 -11.07 -5.71 -0.13
C LEU A 20 -10.64 -5.66 -1.60
N LYS A 21 -10.79 -6.75 -2.35
CA LYS A 21 -10.49 -6.79 -3.80
C LYS A 21 -11.33 -5.77 -4.56
N GLN A 22 -12.63 -5.68 -4.26
CA GLN A 22 -13.50 -4.68 -4.88
C GLN A 22 -13.04 -3.25 -4.57
N LEU A 23 -12.73 -2.96 -3.30
CA LEU A 23 -12.16 -1.67 -2.91
C LEU A 23 -10.86 -1.36 -3.67
N ILE A 24 -9.95 -2.32 -3.79
CA ILE A 24 -8.69 -2.18 -4.53
C ILE A 24 -8.97 -1.84 -5.99
N ILE A 25 -9.86 -2.58 -6.65
CA ILE A 25 -10.21 -2.37 -8.05
C ILE A 25 -10.81 -0.97 -8.25
N ASP A 26 -11.67 -0.51 -7.34
CA ASP A 26 -12.28 0.81 -7.40
C ASP A 26 -11.31 1.96 -7.07
N THR A 27 -10.29 1.67 -6.25
CA THR A 27 -9.26 2.62 -5.83
C THR A 27 -8.12 2.72 -6.83
N THR A 28 -7.84 1.63 -7.55
CA THR A 28 -6.77 1.59 -8.56
C THR A 28 -7.06 2.65 -9.62
N PRO A 29 -6.09 3.51 -9.95
CA PRO A 29 -6.26 4.55 -10.95
C PRO A 29 -6.82 3.94 -12.24
N LYS A 30 -8.01 4.40 -12.62
CA LYS A 30 -8.59 4.11 -13.93
C LYS A 30 -7.95 5.11 -14.88
N ALA A 31 -7.56 4.66 -16.06
CA ALA A 31 -7.09 5.55 -17.13
C ALA A 31 -8.03 6.75 -17.21
N SER A 32 -7.56 7.94 -16.80
CA SER A 32 -8.31 9.16 -17.03
C SER A 32 -8.44 9.30 -18.54
N SER A 33 -9.68 9.27 -19.01
CA SER A 33 -10.10 9.45 -20.39
C SER A 33 -9.25 10.50 -21.14
N SER A 34 -8.33 10.05 -22.02
CA SER A 34 -7.93 10.71 -23.29
C SER A 34 -6.68 10.13 -23.97
N ILE A 35 -6.04 9.06 -23.46
CA ILE A 35 -4.93 8.39 -24.18
C ILE A 35 -5.25 6.91 -24.33
N ALA A 36 -5.28 6.44 -25.58
CA ALA A 36 -5.86 5.17 -25.99
C ALA A 36 -5.17 3.88 -25.49
N ASN A 37 -4.24 3.90 -24.53
CA ASN A 37 -3.50 2.68 -24.12
C ASN A 37 -3.06 2.55 -22.64
N GLY A 38 -3.41 3.46 -21.72
CA GLY A 38 -3.04 3.30 -20.29
C GLY A 38 -4.01 2.38 -19.54
N LYS A 39 -3.98 1.06 -19.77
CA LYS A 39 -5.00 0.13 -19.23
C LYS A 39 -4.59 -0.46 -17.89
N THR A 40 -5.32 -0.13 -16.83
CA THR A 40 -5.36 -0.98 -15.64
C THR A 40 -5.90 -2.36 -16.05
N GLN A 41 -5.13 -3.40 -15.77
CA GLN A 41 -5.45 -4.78 -16.14
C GLN A 41 -5.43 -5.68 -14.92
N ILE A 42 -6.51 -6.43 -14.72
CA ILE A 42 -6.54 -7.53 -13.74
C ILE A 42 -5.97 -8.76 -14.46
N SER A 43 -4.82 -9.25 -14.01
CA SER A 43 -4.18 -10.45 -14.58
C SER A 43 -4.53 -11.74 -13.84
N GLU A 44 -4.96 -11.63 -12.59
CA GLU A 44 -5.41 -12.77 -11.78
C GLU A 44 -6.38 -12.31 -10.70
N ASN A 45 -7.47 -13.06 -10.48
CA ASN A 45 -8.43 -12.80 -9.41
C ASN A 45 -8.99 -14.14 -8.92
N THR A 46 -8.55 -14.57 -7.75
CA THR A 46 -8.95 -15.82 -7.07
C THR A 46 -9.34 -15.54 -5.62
N ASP A 47 -9.79 -16.55 -4.89
CA ASP A 47 -10.21 -16.44 -3.49
C ASP A 47 -9.09 -16.02 -2.52
N ILE A 48 -7.82 -16.11 -2.94
CA ILE A 48 -6.65 -15.81 -2.09
C ILE A 48 -5.67 -14.80 -2.71
N LEU A 49 -5.86 -14.45 -3.99
CA LEU A 49 -4.91 -13.65 -4.75
C LEU A 49 -5.62 -12.70 -5.71
N LEU A 50 -5.13 -11.46 -5.77
CA LEU A 50 -5.49 -10.48 -6.79
C LEU A 50 -4.20 -9.90 -7.38
N ASN A 51 -4.06 -9.96 -8.70
CA ASN A 51 -2.97 -9.29 -9.42
C ASN A 51 -3.55 -8.22 -10.35
N ILE A 52 -3.09 -6.99 -10.18
CA ILE A 52 -3.43 -5.85 -11.01
C ILE A 52 -2.15 -5.24 -11.56
N TRP A 53 -2.20 -4.76 -12.80
CA TRP A 53 -1.17 -3.93 -13.39
C TRP A 53 -1.76 -2.58 -13.79
N CYS A 54 -1.03 -1.50 -13.54
CA CYS A 54 -1.30 -0.16 -14.06
C CYS A 54 0.00 0.46 -14.58
N GLU A 55 -0.06 1.69 -15.10
CA GLU A 55 1.09 2.37 -15.71
C GLU A 55 2.29 2.48 -14.75
N HIS A 56 2.00 2.78 -13.47
CA HIS A 56 3.01 3.13 -12.48
C HIS A 56 3.48 1.97 -11.62
N PHE A 57 2.70 0.90 -11.46
CA PHE A 57 3.10 -0.29 -10.70
C PHE A 57 2.29 -1.54 -11.07
N SER A 58 2.87 -2.69 -10.76
CA SER A 58 2.10 -3.92 -10.57
C SER A 58 1.80 -4.14 -9.10
N LEU A 59 0.59 -4.58 -8.79
CA LEU A 59 0.09 -4.84 -7.45
C LEU A 59 -0.31 -6.30 -7.35
N ARG A 60 0.28 -7.01 -6.39
CA ARG A 60 -0.12 -8.36 -5.99
C ARG A 60 -0.66 -8.32 -4.57
N VAL A 61 -1.92 -8.70 -4.36
CA VAL A 61 -2.55 -8.75 -3.03
C VAL A 61 -2.85 -10.19 -2.65
N LYS A 62 -2.41 -10.59 -1.46
CA LYS A 62 -2.61 -11.93 -0.90
C LYS A 62 -3.38 -11.89 0.43
N ASN A 63 -4.23 -12.88 0.63
CA ASN A 63 -4.86 -13.17 1.92
C ASN A 63 -4.00 -14.18 2.71
N GLY A 64 -3.33 -13.70 3.75
CA GLY A 64 -2.43 -14.48 4.59
C GLY A 64 -1.07 -14.78 3.96
N GLY A 65 -0.46 -15.88 4.40
CA GLY A 65 0.89 -16.30 4.02
C GLY A 65 1.92 -16.12 5.15
N GLN A 66 3.09 -16.73 4.99
CA GLN A 66 4.17 -16.64 5.97
C GLN A 66 4.63 -15.19 6.24
N PRO A 67 4.82 -14.32 5.23
CA PRO A 67 5.25 -12.94 5.46
C PRO A 67 4.27 -12.14 6.34
N VAL A 68 2.96 -12.40 6.20
CA VAL A 68 1.93 -11.77 7.04
C VAL A 68 2.10 -12.20 8.50
N LYS A 69 2.33 -13.48 8.76
CA LYS A 69 2.52 -13.99 10.13
C LYS A 69 3.75 -13.39 10.81
N PHE A 70 4.89 -13.39 10.13
CA PHE A 70 6.13 -12.83 10.70
C PHE A 70 5.97 -11.34 10.98
N ARG A 71 5.43 -10.57 10.03
CA ARG A 71 5.23 -9.13 10.23
C ARG A 71 4.20 -8.82 11.33
N SER A 72 3.20 -9.67 11.52
CA SER A 72 2.28 -9.54 12.64
C SER A 72 2.99 -9.67 14.00
N GLU A 73 3.94 -10.61 14.11
CA GLU A 73 4.75 -10.80 15.31
C GLU A 73 5.71 -9.62 15.52
N ASP A 74 6.46 -9.26 14.48
CA ASP A 74 7.45 -8.16 14.46
C ASP A 74 6.86 -6.83 14.95
N TYR A 75 5.69 -6.46 14.44
CA TYR A 75 5.06 -5.19 14.78
C TYR A 75 4.04 -5.29 15.93
N GLY A 76 3.74 -6.49 16.42
CA GLY A 76 2.66 -6.75 17.37
C GLY A 76 1.31 -6.20 16.87
N MET A 77 0.96 -6.53 15.62
CA MET A 77 -0.29 -6.14 14.94
C MET A 77 -0.89 -7.38 14.27
N ASN A 78 -2.21 -7.44 14.09
CA ASN A 78 -2.86 -8.63 13.52
C ASN A 78 -3.09 -8.48 12.00
N PHE A 79 -2.01 -8.45 11.22
CA PHE A 79 -2.12 -8.35 9.76
C PHE A 79 -2.79 -9.60 9.17
N GLN A 80 -3.59 -9.37 8.12
CA GLN A 80 -4.21 -10.43 7.35
C GLN A 80 -3.84 -10.35 5.87
N TYR A 81 -3.64 -9.15 5.33
CA TYR A 81 -3.41 -8.96 3.91
C TYR A 81 -2.00 -8.43 3.64
N GLN A 82 -1.40 -8.90 2.55
CA GLN A 82 -0.14 -8.38 2.03
C GLN A 82 -0.37 -7.82 0.63
N PHE A 83 0.09 -6.61 0.39
CA PHE A 83 0.10 -5.91 -0.88
C PHE A 83 1.54 -5.74 -1.31
N TRP A 84 1.93 -6.33 -2.42
CA TRP A 84 3.26 -6.21 -2.99
C TRP A 84 3.19 -5.32 -4.23
N PHE A 85 3.85 -4.17 -4.17
CA PHE A 85 3.96 -3.22 -5.26
C PHE A 85 5.33 -3.34 -5.91
N ASP A 86 5.38 -3.65 -7.20
CA ASP A 86 6.59 -3.49 -8.02
C ASP A 86 6.46 -2.21 -8.84
N ALA A 87 7.25 -1.20 -8.51
CA ALA A 87 7.12 0.13 -9.07
C ALA A 87 7.83 0.25 -10.42
N ASN A 88 7.12 0.82 -11.40
CA ASN A 88 7.68 1.16 -12.70
C ASN A 88 8.42 2.51 -12.62
N THR A 89 9.65 2.47 -12.12
CA THR A 89 10.51 3.65 -11.93
C THR A 89 10.85 4.41 -13.23
N ALA A 90 10.56 3.85 -14.39
CA ALA A 90 10.68 4.55 -15.67
C ALA A 90 9.58 5.58 -15.91
N THR A 91 8.48 5.53 -15.14
CA THR A 91 7.37 6.48 -15.20
C THR A 91 7.52 7.54 -14.11
N SER A 92 7.39 8.81 -14.45
CA SER A 92 7.32 9.89 -13.44
C SER A 92 6.06 9.75 -12.60
N GLY A 93 6.08 10.14 -11.33
CA GLY A 93 4.88 10.14 -10.47
C GLY A 93 4.48 8.78 -9.89
N TRP A 94 5.27 7.72 -10.13
CA TRP A 94 4.95 6.37 -9.64
C TRP A 94 4.75 6.31 -8.11
N PHE A 95 5.55 7.07 -7.36
CA PHE A 95 5.49 7.08 -5.91
C PHE A 95 4.30 7.89 -5.39
N GLU A 96 3.96 8.99 -6.06
CA GLU A 96 2.74 9.76 -5.77
C GLU A 96 1.49 8.91 -5.96
N GLU A 97 1.42 8.15 -7.05
CA GLU A 97 0.29 7.28 -7.32
C GLU A 97 0.18 6.13 -6.30
N LEU A 98 1.32 5.52 -5.95
CA LEU A 98 1.38 4.50 -4.90
C LEU A 98 0.91 5.06 -3.55
N LEU A 99 1.43 6.22 -3.12
CA LEU A 99 1.02 6.83 -1.85
C LEU A 99 -0.45 7.24 -1.86
N THR A 100 -0.95 7.76 -2.99
CA THR A 100 -2.37 8.09 -3.16
C THR A 100 -3.24 6.85 -3.03
N PHE A 101 -2.83 5.74 -3.64
CA PHE A 101 -3.51 4.46 -3.51
C PHE A 101 -3.51 3.97 -2.05
N VAL A 102 -2.34 3.92 -1.40
CA VAL A 102 -2.21 3.48 0.01
C VAL A 102 -3.04 4.37 0.93
N GLY A 103 -2.99 5.70 0.76
CA GLY A 103 -3.77 6.64 1.55
C GLY A 103 -5.28 6.43 1.42
N LYS A 104 -5.77 6.12 0.21
CA LYS A 104 -7.18 5.75 -0.02
C LYS A 104 -7.55 4.44 0.68
N ILE A 105 -6.70 3.42 0.62
CA ILE A 105 -6.92 2.14 1.33
C ILE A 105 -6.97 2.39 2.86
N MET A 106 -6.01 3.13 3.40
CA MET A 106 -5.97 3.48 4.82
C MET A 106 -7.24 4.23 5.26
N LYS A 107 -7.71 5.21 4.48
CA LYS A 107 -8.96 5.95 4.76
C LYS A 107 -10.20 5.04 4.74
N ASN A 108 -10.27 4.07 3.83
CA ASN A 108 -11.45 3.22 3.63
C ASN A 108 -11.52 1.98 4.53
N CYS A 109 -10.40 1.53 5.11
CA CYS A 109 -10.37 0.33 5.94
C CYS A 109 -10.34 0.63 7.44
N ASP A 110 -9.82 1.79 7.84
CA ASP A 110 -9.64 2.17 9.26
C ASP A 110 -8.98 1.07 10.14
N SER A 111 -8.05 0.32 9.55
CA SER A 111 -7.33 -0.77 10.23
C SER A 111 -5.87 -0.44 10.46
N ASP A 112 -5.25 -1.15 11.40
CA ASP A 112 -3.81 -1.15 11.59
C ASP A 112 -3.09 -1.64 10.31
N CYS A 113 -1.98 -0.97 9.98
CA CYS A 113 -1.23 -1.22 8.76
C CYS A 113 0.20 -0.67 8.81
N VAL A 114 1.05 -1.19 7.92
CA VAL A 114 2.41 -0.67 7.70
C VAL A 114 2.76 -0.71 6.22
N LEU A 115 3.37 0.37 5.72
CA LEU A 115 4.00 0.47 4.41
C LEU A 115 5.51 0.43 4.58
N GLU A 116 6.15 -0.55 3.93
CA GLU A 116 7.60 -0.75 3.93
C GLU A 116 8.18 -0.46 2.54
N SER A 117 9.33 0.20 2.51
CA SER A 117 10.18 0.26 1.32
C SER A 117 11.12 -0.95 1.31
N ASN A 118 11.19 -1.61 0.15
CA ASN A 118 11.99 -2.80 -0.09
C ASN A 118 11.78 -3.92 0.95
N GLY A 119 10.60 -3.96 1.58
CA GLY A 119 10.21 -4.99 2.55
C GLY A 119 10.94 -4.96 3.90
N GLU A 120 11.73 -3.92 4.18
CA GLU A 120 12.58 -3.83 5.39
C GLU A 120 12.46 -2.49 6.10
N THR A 121 12.16 -1.42 5.35
CA THR A 121 12.23 -0.05 5.87
C THR A 121 10.82 0.51 6.03
N PRO A 122 10.23 0.49 7.24
CA PRO A 122 8.90 1.05 7.44
C PRO A 122 8.92 2.57 7.25
N LEU A 123 8.01 3.02 6.41
CA LEU A 123 7.83 4.41 5.99
C LEU A 123 6.62 5.05 6.66
N ILE A 124 5.49 4.33 6.67
CA ILE A 124 4.20 4.78 7.19
C ILE A 124 3.61 3.64 8.01
N MET A 125 3.12 3.92 9.21
CA MET A 125 2.47 2.95 10.05
C MET A 125 1.21 3.55 10.66
N ARG A 126 0.08 2.83 10.61
CA ARG A 126 -1.07 3.09 11.47
C ARG A 126 -1.13 2.01 12.53
N LYS A 127 -1.10 2.43 13.79
CA LYS A 127 -1.30 1.54 14.95
C LYS A 127 -2.21 2.23 15.94
N ASN A 128 -3.25 1.54 16.41
CA ASN A 128 -4.25 2.11 17.33
C ASN A 128 -4.83 3.44 16.80
N ARG A 129 -5.22 3.48 15.52
CA ARG A 129 -5.78 4.65 14.79
C ARG A 129 -4.83 5.82 14.56
N MET A 130 -3.61 5.78 15.08
CA MET A 130 -2.63 6.85 14.92
C MET A 130 -1.70 6.55 13.75
N ILE A 131 -1.64 7.45 12.76
CA ILE A 131 -0.70 7.36 11.65
C ILE A 131 0.62 8.01 12.06
N THR A 132 1.71 7.28 11.92
CA THR A 132 3.08 7.74 12.13
C THR A 132 3.85 7.62 10.83
N VAL A 133 4.59 8.66 10.47
CA VAL A 133 5.44 8.71 9.26
C VAL A 133 6.88 8.95 9.69
N ASP A 134 7.80 8.12 9.21
CA ASP A 134 9.23 8.31 9.46
C ASP A 134 9.88 9.12 8.33
N VAL A 135 9.72 10.45 8.44
CA VAL A 135 10.20 11.41 7.43
C VAL A 135 11.71 11.34 7.18
N ARG A 136 12.50 10.83 8.13
CA ARG A 136 13.96 10.66 7.97
C ARG A 136 14.34 9.58 6.97
N LYS A 137 13.39 8.68 6.66
CA LYS A 137 13.55 7.59 5.68
C LYS A 137 13.01 7.97 4.30
N MET A 138 12.63 9.24 4.12
CA MET A 138 12.00 9.77 2.92
C MET A 138 12.81 10.95 2.37
N SER A 139 12.69 11.20 1.07
CA SER A 139 13.14 12.48 0.48
C SER A 139 12.11 13.59 0.70
N ASP A 140 12.52 14.84 0.54
CA ASP A 140 11.63 16.02 0.67
C ASP A 140 10.41 15.93 -0.27
N GLU A 141 10.61 15.41 -1.48
CA GLU A 141 9.53 15.16 -2.45
C GLU A 141 8.52 14.14 -1.91
N GLN A 142 9.01 13.04 -1.32
CA GLN A 142 8.15 12.01 -0.74
C GLN A 142 7.36 12.54 0.47
N ILE A 143 7.98 13.37 1.31
CA ILE A 143 7.31 14.02 2.45
C ILE A 143 6.18 14.93 1.95
N LEU A 144 6.44 15.72 0.90
CA LEU A 144 5.43 16.57 0.27
C LEU A 144 4.24 15.75 -0.24
N LEU A 145 4.49 14.59 -0.85
CA LEU A 145 3.44 13.69 -1.33
C LEU A 145 2.61 13.09 -0.19
N VAL A 146 3.23 12.74 0.94
CA VAL A 146 2.52 12.29 2.14
C VAL A 146 1.60 13.40 2.68
N ASN A 147 2.10 14.64 2.73
CA ASN A 147 1.28 15.80 3.12
C ASN A 147 0.08 16.00 2.18
N ASN A 148 0.28 15.79 0.89
CA ASN A 148 -0.77 15.93 -0.12
C ASN A 148 -1.77 14.76 -0.15
N ALA A 149 -1.42 13.59 0.41
CA ALA A 149 -2.32 12.44 0.51
C ALA A 149 -3.53 12.70 1.45
N GLY A 150 -3.51 13.82 2.20
CA GLY A 150 -4.57 14.23 3.12
C GLY A 150 -4.77 13.23 4.25
N LEU A 151 -3.67 12.63 4.73
CA LEU A 151 -3.64 11.80 5.92
C LEU A 151 -3.28 12.68 7.11
N GLU A 152 -4.03 12.59 8.20
CA GLU A 152 -3.61 13.18 9.47
C GLU A 152 -2.58 12.25 10.12
N TYR A 153 -1.34 12.72 10.26
CA TYR A 153 -0.25 11.91 10.80
C TYR A 153 0.64 12.70 11.75
N LYS A 154 1.41 11.97 12.56
CA LYS A 154 2.53 12.52 13.33
C LYS A 154 3.85 12.04 12.75
N GLU A 155 4.88 12.88 12.81
CA GLU A 155 6.25 12.43 12.56
C GLU A 155 6.73 11.57 13.73
N GLY A 156 7.50 10.53 13.45
CA GLY A 156 8.05 9.66 14.49
C GLY A 156 9.05 8.65 13.96
N HIS A 157 9.71 7.93 14.88
CA HIS A 157 10.61 6.85 14.51
C HIS A 157 9.90 5.52 14.39
N LEU A 158 10.04 4.90 13.23
CA LEU A 158 9.64 3.53 13.00
C LEU A 158 10.92 2.68 12.99
N GLU A 159 11.02 1.73 13.92
CA GLU A 159 12.13 0.77 13.95
C GLU A 159 12.00 -0.19 12.76
N SER A 160 13.11 -0.51 12.11
CA SER A 160 13.13 -1.56 11.09
C SER A 160 13.11 -2.93 11.77
N VAL A 161 12.45 -3.91 11.13
CA VAL A 161 12.25 -5.27 11.66
C VAL A 161 12.84 -6.35 10.76
#